data_AF-A0A3D6AZX7-F1
#
_entry.id   AF-A0A3D6AZX7-F1
#
_cell.length_a   1.000
_cell.length_b   1.000
_cell.length_c   1.000
_cell.angle_alpha   90.00
_cell.angle_beta   90.00
_cell.angle_gamma   90.00
#
_symmetry.space_group_name_H-M   'P 1'
#
loop_
_entity.id
_entity.type
_entity.pdbx_description
1 polymer ?
#
loop_
_entity_poly.entity_id
_entity_poly.type
_entity_poly.pdbx_seq_one_letter_code
_entity_poly.pdbx_strand_id
1 'polypeptide(L)'
;MELLLIAIKKGCFGKKEDITMKGVADWTAGNGFFLTKDRTHLSAKTIELKLGELNRELYPREAEEKKLKKERRKGKKEDKKKK
;
A
#
# COMPACT_ATOMS: atom_id res chain seq x y z
N MET A 1 -11.10 -6.66 -2.87
CA MET A 1 -9.99 -6.10 -2.06
C MET A 1 -10.32 -4.73 -1.47
N GLU A 2 -11.39 -4.06 -1.91
CA GLU A 2 -11.85 -2.79 -1.34
C GLU A 2 -12.10 -2.83 0.16
N LEU A 3 -12.84 -3.84 0.65
CA LEU A 3 -13.08 -4.03 2.09
C LEU A 3 -11.78 -4.11 2.91
N LEU A 4 -10.74 -4.72 2.33
CA LEU A 4 -9.42 -4.81 2.98
C LEU A 4 -8.77 -3.44 3.06
N LEU A 5 -8.82 -2.64 2.00
CA LEU A 5 -8.30 -1.27 2.01
C LEU A 5 -9.06 -0.39 3.00
N ILE A 6 -10.38 -0.51 3.08
CA ILE A 6 -11.22 0.20 4.06
C ILE A 6 -10.83 -0.22 5.49
N ALA A 7 -10.62 -1.51 5.74
CA ALA A 7 -10.21 -2.03 7.05
C ALA A 7 -8.82 -1.51 7.46
N ILE A 8 -7.86 -1.43 6.53
CA ILE A 8 -6.55 -0.79 6.75
C ILE A 8 -6.73 0.67 7.18
N LYS A 9 -7.55 1.44 6.45
CA LYS A 9 -7.79 2.87 6.72
C LYS A 9 -8.57 3.12 8.02
N LYS A 10 -9.48 2.21 8.39
CA LYS A 10 -10.20 2.25 9.67
C LYS A 10 -9.32 1.84 10.85
N GLY A 11 -8.18 1.19 10.61
CA GLY A 11 -7.28 0.72 11.68
C GLY A 11 -7.71 -0.63 12.27
N CYS A 12 -8.46 -1.44 11.52
CA CYS A 12 -8.94 -2.75 11.99
C CYS A 12 -7.83 -3.79 12.21
N PHE A 13 -6.60 -3.52 11.74
CA PHE A 13 -5.48 -4.43 11.89
C PHE A 13 -4.56 -4.08 13.09
N GLY A 14 -4.84 -3.01 13.84
CA GLY A 14 -4.00 -2.52 14.94
C GLY A 14 -3.68 -1.02 14.84
N LYS A 15 -2.64 -0.55 15.55
CA LYS A 15 -2.21 0.87 15.53
C LYS A 15 -1.89 1.29 14.09
N LYS A 16 -2.55 2.34 13.59
CA LYS A 16 -2.41 2.83 12.20
C LYS A 16 -0.97 3.11 11.77
N GLU A 17 -0.07 3.41 12.71
CA GLU A 17 1.33 3.77 12.43
C GLU A 17 2.22 2.56 12.12
N ASP A 18 1.87 1.37 12.60
CA ASP A 18 2.64 0.14 12.39
C ASP A 18 2.22 -0.64 11.14
N ILE A 19 1.08 -0.28 10.55
CA ILE A 19 0.45 -1.11 9.51
C ILE A 19 0.73 -0.58 8.12
N THR A 20 1.59 -1.32 7.43
CA THR A 20 1.94 -1.06 6.04
C THR A 20 1.08 -1.90 5.11
N MET A 21 0.80 -1.37 3.90
CA MET A 21 0.11 -2.16 2.86
C MET A 21 0.83 -3.47 2.55
N LYS A 22 2.16 -3.47 2.62
CA LYS A 22 2.99 -4.66 2.50
C LYS A 22 2.68 -5.69 3.59
N GLY A 23 2.68 -5.30 4.86
CA GLY A 23 2.39 -6.22 5.96
C GLY A 23 1.01 -6.87 5.87
N VAL A 24 0.01 -6.12 5.40
CA VAL A 24 -1.33 -6.67 5.17
C VAL A 24 -1.38 -7.59 3.95
N ALA A 25 -0.62 -7.29 2.90
CA ALA A 25 -0.48 -8.17 1.75
C ALA A 25 0.22 -9.49 2.11
N ASP A 26 1.28 -9.44 2.91
CA ASP A 26 1.99 -10.63 3.41
C ASP A 26 1.06 -11.49 4.28
N TRP A 27 0.31 -10.87 5.20
CA TRP A 27 -0.66 -11.59 6.05
C TRP A 27 -1.81 -12.21 5.24
N THR A 28 -2.38 -11.47 4.29
CA THR A 28 -3.48 -11.99 3.47
C THR A 28 -3.05 -13.10 2.51
N ALA A 29 -1.83 -13.02 1.96
CA ALA A 29 -1.23 -14.08 1.15
C ALA A 29 -0.94 -15.33 1.99
N GLY A 30 -0.35 -15.17 3.18
CA GLY A 30 -0.04 -16.27 4.09
C GLY A 30 -1.28 -17.03 4.57
N ASN A 31 -2.41 -16.35 4.70
CA ASN A 31 -3.70 -16.97 5.06
C ASN A 31 -4.54 -17.41 3.85
N GLY A 32 -4.06 -17.22 2.61
CA GLY A 32 -4.76 -17.66 1.40
C GLY A 32 -6.09 -16.95 1.11
N PHE A 33 -6.28 -15.72 1.59
CA PHE A 33 -7.57 -14.99 1.49
C PHE A 33 -8.03 -14.70 0.06
N PHE A 34 -7.11 -14.57 -0.89
CA PHE A 34 -7.44 -14.21 -2.26
C PHE A 34 -6.94 -15.26 -3.24
N LEU A 35 -7.83 -15.66 -4.15
CA LEU A 35 -7.56 -16.58 -5.24
C LEU A 35 -7.53 -15.84 -6.58
N THR A 36 -6.73 -16.35 -7.50
CA THR A 36 -6.81 -16.02 -8.92
C THR A 36 -8.05 -16.69 -9.54
N LYS A 37 -8.35 -16.35 -10.80
CA LYS A 37 -9.44 -17.00 -11.55
C LYS A 37 -9.23 -18.51 -11.67
N ASP A 38 -7.96 -18.94 -11.73
CA ASP A 38 -7.54 -20.33 -11.82
C ASP A 38 -7.47 -21.03 -10.45
N ARG A 39 -8.07 -20.44 -9.40
CA ARG A 39 -8.10 -20.97 -8.02
C ARG A 39 -6.71 -21.16 -7.39
N THR A 40 -5.70 -20.41 -7.84
CA THR A 40 -4.39 -20.36 -7.18
C THR A 40 -4.32 -19.19 -6.21
N HIS A 41 -3.60 -19.32 -5.10
CA HIS A 41 -3.46 -18.21 -4.15
C HIS A 41 -2.71 -17.03 -4.79
N LEU A 42 -3.24 -15.83 -4.55
CA LEU A 42 -2.57 -14.60 -4.95
C LEU A 42 -1.32 -14.37 -4.10
N SER A 43 -0.23 -14.03 -4.77
CA SER A 43 1.02 -13.67 -4.09
C SER A 43 0.87 -12.34 -3.35
N ALA A 44 1.63 -12.17 -2.26
CA ALA A 44 1.69 -10.92 -1.51
C ALA A 44 2.03 -9.73 -2.42
N LYS A 45 2.98 -9.88 -3.35
CA LYS A 45 3.32 -8.83 -4.34
C LYS A 45 2.12 -8.40 -5.16
N THR A 46 1.32 -9.36 -5.63
CA THR A 46 0.14 -9.06 -6.45
C THR A 46 -0.94 -8.36 -5.61
N ILE A 47 -1.14 -8.78 -4.36
CA ILE A 47 -2.08 -8.17 -3.44
C ILE A 47 -1.65 -6.73 -3.09
N GLU A 48 -0.38 -6.51 -2.80
CA GLU A 48 0.18 -5.18 -2.51
C GLU A 48 0.00 -4.24 -3.70
N LEU A 49 0.30 -4.71 -4.92
CA LEU A 49 0.16 -3.91 -6.14
C LEU A 49 -1.30 -3.51 -6.37
N LYS A 50 -2.22 -4.48 -6.29
CA LYS A 50 -3.66 -4.22 -6.44
C LYS A 50 -4.18 -3.27 -5.37
N LEU A 51 -3.80 -3.43 -4.10
CA LEU A 51 -4.16 -2.48 -3.04
C LEU A 51 -3.62 -1.08 -3.30
N GLY A 52 -2.41 -0.97 -3.87
CA GLY A 52 -1.79 0.29 -4.24
C GLY A 52 -2.53 1.01 -5.36
N GLU A 53 -2.98 0.29 -6.39
CA GLU A 53 -3.84 0.80 -7.46
C GLU A 53 -5.17 1.30 -6.91
N LEU A 54 -5.84 0.44 -6.11
CA LEU A 54 -7.11 0.74 -5.48
C LEU A 54 -7.03 1.95 -4.55
N ASN A 55 -5.94 2.11 -3.81
CA ASN A 55 -5.72 3.27 -2.96
C ASN A 55 -5.54 4.57 -3.78
N ARG A 56 -5.00 4.52 -5.01
CA ARG A 56 -4.89 5.70 -5.88
C ARG A 56 -6.24 6.08 -6.49
N GLU A 57 -7.03 5.08 -6.84
CA GLU A 57 -8.36 5.25 -7.41
C GLU A 57 -9.36 5.81 -6.39
N LEU A 58 -9.41 5.22 -5.19
CA LEU A 58 -10.34 5.64 -4.14
C LEU A 58 -9.86 6.87 -3.34
N TYR A 59 -8.55 7.09 -3.23
CA TYR A 59 -7.97 8.20 -2.47
C TYR A 59 -6.93 8.98 -3.29
N PRO A 60 -7.34 9.64 -4.39
CA PRO A 60 -6.42 10.34 -5.29
C PRO A 60 -5.66 11.47 -4.58
N ARG A 61 -6.31 12.22 -3.67
CA ARG A 61 -5.66 13.31 -2.90
C ARG A 61 -4.52 12.82 -2.01
N GLU A 62 -4.67 11.66 -1.35
CA GLU A 62 -3.59 11.08 -0.53
C GLU A 62 -2.43 10.55 -1.39
N ALA A 63 -2.74 10.06 -2.60
CA ALA A 63 -1.74 9.64 -3.55
C ALA A 63 -0.91 10.83 -4.07
N GLU A 64 -1.56 11.94 -4.37
CA GLU A 64 -0.88 13.19 -4.76
C GLU A 64 -0.03 13.75 -3.62
N GLU A 65 -0.53 13.79 -2.39
CA GLU A 65 0.24 14.29 -1.25
C GLU A 65 1.48 13.42 -0.95
N LYS A 66 1.38 12.09 -1.12
CA LYS A 66 2.54 11.19 -1.04
C LYS A 66 3.55 11.44 -2.17
N LYS A 67 3.10 11.71 -3.40
CA LYS A 67 3.98 12.07 -4.52
C LYS A 67 4.73 13.37 -4.22
N LEU A 68 4.01 14.41 -3.79
CA LEU A 68 4.59 15.71 -3.44
C LEU A 68 5.62 15.62 -2.30
N LYS A 69 5.32 14.83 -1.26
CA LYS A 69 6.27 14.53 -0.16
C LYS A 69 7.52 13.77 -0.66
N LYS A 70 7.38 12.89 -1.65
CA LYS A 70 8.50 12.11 -2.22
C LYS A 70 9.40 12.98 -3.09
N GLU A 71 8.84 13.90 -3.89
CA GLU A 71 9.61 14.91 -4.64
C GLU A 71 10.39 15.85 -3.72
N ARG A 72 9.73 16.39 -2.68
CA ARG A 72 10.40 17.24 -1.68
C ARG A 72 11.57 16.54 -0.97
N ARG A 73 11.47 15.23 -0.72
CA ARG A 73 12.57 14.42 -0.14
C ARG A 73 13.69 14.14 -1.13
N LYS A 74 13.41 14.03 -2.43
CA LYS A 74 14.45 13.88 -3.47
C LYS A 74 15.24 15.17 -3.65
N GLY A 75 14.56 16.31 -3.75
CA GLY A 75 15.23 17.62 -3.84
C GLY A 75 16.20 17.88 -2.69
N LYS A 76 15.78 17.61 -1.43
CA LYS A 76 16.66 17.72 -0.25
C LYS A 76 17.87 16.79 -0.27
N LYS A 77 17.78 15.59 -0.88
CA LYS A 77 18.91 14.66 -0.99
C LYS A 77 19.89 15.09 -2.08
N GLU A 78 19.41 15.72 -3.14
CA GLU A 78 20.23 16.22 -4.24
C GLU A 78 21.02 17.47 -3.83
N ASP A 79 20.40 18.38 -3.07
CA ASP A 79 21.04 19.55 -2.48
C ASP A 79 22.20 19.17 -1.53
N LYS A 80 21.99 18.12 -0.73
CA LYS A 80 23.00 17.61 0.22
C LYS A 80 24.18 16.90 -0.44
N LYS A 81 24.07 16.54 -1.73
CA LYS A 81 25.12 15.85 -2.51
C LYS A 81 25.97 16.83 -3.34
N LYS A 82 25.54 18.10 -3.44
CA LYS A 82 26.23 19.18 -4.16
C LYS A 82 27.04 20.13 -3.25
N LYS A 83 27.06 19.89 -1.94
CA LYS A 83 27.83 20.64 -0.94
C LYS A 83 28.93 19.76 -0.38
#